data_AF-A0A446CZN3-F1
#
_entry.id   AF-A0A446CZN3-F1
#
_cell.length_a   1.000
_cell.length_b   1.000
_cell.length_c   1.000
_cell.angle_alpha   90.00
_cell.angle_beta   90.00
_cell.angle_gamma   90.00
#
_symmetry.space_group_name_H-M   'P 1'
#
loop_
_entity.id
_entity.type
_entity.pdbx_description
1 polymer ?
#
loop_
_entity_poly.entity_id
_entity_poly.type
_entity_poly.pdbx_seq_one_letter_code
_entity_poly.pdbx_strand_id
1 'polypeptide(L)' 'MKAQQLNGLQAQLKPCPYCGGKGQLKPMPGAPMWFRVRCEAYDCGGTTWALMGAPDAAAAWNRRANG' A
#
# COMPACT_ATOMS: atom_id res chain seq x y z
N MET A 1 -10.84 -10.82 12.91
CA MET A 1 -10.13 -9.62 13.41
C MET A 1 -9.02 -9.11 12.47
N LYS A 2 -8.05 -9.93 11.99
CA LYS A 2 -6.99 -9.46 11.05
C LYS A 2 -7.49 -8.88 9.72
N ALA A 3 -8.50 -9.49 9.09
CA ALA A 3 -9.04 -9.02 7.81
C ALA A 3 -9.73 -7.64 7.90
N GLN A 4 -10.42 -7.36 9.01
CA GLN A 4 -11.08 -6.06 9.23
C GLN A 4 -10.07 -4.92 9.37
N GLN A 5 -8.94 -5.17 10.05
CA GLN A 5 -7.87 -4.19 10.18
C GLN A 5 -7.20 -3.90 8.83
N LEU A 6 -6.97 -4.93 8.00
CA LEU A 6 -6.44 -4.75 6.63
C LEU A 6 -7.39 -3.93 5.76
N ASN A 7 -8.69 -4.22 5.82
CA ASN A 7 -9.70 -3.45 5.09
C ASN A 7 -9.75 -1.98 5.55
N GLY A 8 -9.62 -1.73 6.85
CA GLY A 8 -9.53 -0.37 7.39
C GLY A 8 -8.31 0.39 6.88
N LEU A 9 -7.13 -0.23 6.88
CA LEU A 9 -5.90 0.36 6.35
C LEU A 9 -6.00 0.63 4.84
N GLN A 10 -6.57 -0.32 4.09
CA GLN A 10 -6.80 -0.22 2.66
C GLN A 10 -7.72 0.96 2.29
N ALA A 11 -8.74 1.24 3.12
CA ALA A 11 -9.64 2.37 2.91
C ALA A 11 -9.00 3.74 3.22
N GLN A 12 -7.96 3.76 4.06
CA GLN A 12 -7.25 4.98 4.46
C GLN A 12 -6.05 5.31 3.57
N LEU A 13 -5.77 4.52 2.53
CA LEU A 13 -4.70 4.82 1.60
C LEU A 13 -5.03 6.07 0.79
N LYS A 14 -4.10 7.03 0.76
CA LYS A 14 -4.17 8.18 -0.13
C LYS A 14 -4.12 7.71 -1.60
N PRO A 15 -4.68 8.49 -2.55
CA PRO A 15 -4.50 8.22 -3.97
C PRO A 15 -3.03 8.17 -4.40
N CYS A 16 -2.75 7.55 -5.54
CA CYS A 16 -1.42 7.50 -6.13
C CYS A 16 -0.93 8.92 -6.47
N PRO A 17 0.28 9.31 -6.04
CA PRO A 17 0.78 10.67 -6.26
C PRO A 17 1.04 10.98 -7.75
N TYR A 18 1.25 9.97 -8.58
CA TYR A 18 1.61 10.17 -9.99
C TYR A 18 0.39 10.22 -10.93
N CYS A 19 -0.65 9.45 -10.63
CA CYS A 19 -1.82 9.32 -11.53
C CYS A 19 -3.18 9.48 -10.83
N GLY A 20 -3.22 9.71 -9.52
CA GLY A 20 -4.46 9.77 -8.73
C GLY A 20 -5.19 8.43 -8.57
N GLY A 21 -4.67 7.34 -9.13
CA GLY A 21 -5.27 6.01 -9.05
C GLY A 21 -5.28 5.40 -7.65
N LYS A 22 -6.08 4.36 -7.45
CA LYS A 22 -6.20 3.68 -6.15
C LYS A 22 -4.91 2.92 -5.80
N GLY A 23 -4.48 3.03 -4.55
CA GLY A 23 -3.42 2.19 -3.97
C GLY A 23 -3.99 0.89 -3.39
N GLN A 24 -3.25 -0.20 -3.49
CA GLN A 24 -3.67 -1.53 -3.02
C GLN A 24 -2.63 -2.12 -2.07
N LEU A 25 -3.01 -2.32 -0.81
CA LEU A 25 -2.20 -2.93 0.24
C LEU A 25 -2.30 -4.45 0.16
N LYS A 26 -1.19 -5.12 -0.12
CA LYS A 26 -1.14 -6.59 -0.24
C LYS A 26 0.10 -7.17 0.43
N PRO A 27 0.01 -8.39 0.98
CA PRO A 27 1.18 -9.13 1.41
C PRO A 27 2.05 -9.51 0.20
N MET A 28 3.34 -9.72 0.44
CA MET A 28 4.28 -10.21 -0.56
C MET A 28 4.05 -11.70 -0.82
N PRO A 29 4.12 -12.16 -2.09
CA PRO A 29 4.12 -13.59 -2.40
C PRO A 29 5.27 -14.30 -1.67
N GLY A 30 4.97 -15.40 -0.98
CA GLY A 30 5.96 -16.16 -0.21
C GLY A 30 6.42 -15.51 1.10
N ALA A 31 5.96 -14.30 1.43
CA ALA A 31 6.33 -13.58 2.66
C ALA A 31 5.11 -12.86 3.25
N PRO A 32 4.15 -13.58 3.88
CA PRO A 32 2.86 -13.02 4.31
C PRO A 32 2.95 -11.99 5.45
N MET A 33 4.11 -11.88 6.10
CA MET A 33 4.41 -10.85 7.12
C MET A 33 4.87 -9.52 6.51
N TRP A 34 5.24 -9.53 5.23
CA TRP A 34 5.73 -8.36 4.50
C TRP A 34 4.64 -7.82 3.60
N PHE A 35 4.41 -6.52 3.65
CA PHE A 35 3.35 -5.85 2.93
C PHE A 35 3.92 -4.73 2.06
N ARG A 36 3.29 -4.50 0.92
CA ARG A 36 3.54 -3.33 0.08
C ARG A 36 2.23 -2.74 -0.38
N VAL A 37 2.26 -1.47 -0.77
CA VAL A 37 1.16 -0.82 -1.46
C VAL A 37 1.56 -0.56 -2.90
N ARG A 38 0.75 -1.02 -3.86
CA ARG A 38 0.95 -0.81 -5.30
C ARG A 38 -0.25 -0.06 -5.88
N CYS A 39 -0.01 0.88 -6.79
CA CYS A 39 -1.05 1.51 -7.58
C CYS A 39 -1.72 0.48 -8.50
N GLU A 40 -3.05 0.47 -8.53
CA GLU A 40 -3.83 -0.41 -9.40
C GLU A 40 -3.79 0.03 -10.87
N ALA A 41 -3.44 1.30 -11.14
CA ALA A 41 -3.15 1.76 -12.49
C ALA A 41 -1.79 1.19 -12.93
N TYR A 42 -1.81 0.04 -13.62
CA TYR A 42 -0.61 -0.71 -14.00
C TYR A 42 0.40 0.12 -14.79
N ASP A 43 -0.05 1.10 -15.58
CA ASP A 43 0.80 1.99 -16.39
C ASP A 43 1.60 2.99 -15.54
N CYS A 44 1.11 3.33 -14.35
CA CYS A 44 1.75 4.28 -13.46
C CYS A 44 2.91 3.64 -12.67
N GLY A 45 2.81 2.35 -12.37
CA GLY A 45 3.88 1.60 -11.67
C GLY A 45 4.14 2.01 -10.21
N GLY A 46 3.44 3.02 -9.67
CA GLY A 46 3.66 3.52 -8.31
C GLY A 46 3.58 2.43 -7.26
N THR A 47 4.64 2.23 -6.49
CA THR A 47 4.71 1.18 -5.46
C THR A 47 5.55 1.65 -4.27
N THR A 48 5.32 1.12 -3.07
CA THR A 48 6.30 1.15 -1.98
C THR A 48 7.21 -0.06 -2.02
N TRP A 49 8.35 0.05 -1.33
CA TRP A 49 9.10 -1.10 -0.83
C TRP A 49 8.24 -1.95 0.12
N ALA A 50 8.55 -3.23 0.19
CA ALA A 50 7.91 -4.12 1.16
C ALA A 50 8.41 -3.78 2.57
N LEU A 51 7.48 -3.61 3.50
CA LEU A 51 7.73 -3.36 4.91
C LEU A 51 7.09 -4.48 5.74
N MET A 52 7.68 -4.79 6.88
CA MET A 52 7.10 -5.77 7.79
C MET A 52 5.86 -5.16 8.44
N GLY A 53 4.70 -5.80 8.25
CA GLY A 53 3.43 -5.32 8.77
C GLY A 53 2.66 -4.37 7.84
N ALA A 54 1.34 -4.57 7.80
CA ALA A 54 0.42 -3.78 6.99
C ALA A 54 0.32 -2.29 7.40
N PRO A 55 0.34 -1.93 8.71
CA PRO A 55 0.29 -0.52 9.11
C PRO A 55 1.49 0.29 8.61
N ASP A 56 2.69 -0.27 8.68
CA ASP A 56 3.92 0.42 8.25
C ASP A 56 3.94 0.61 6.73
N ALA A 57 3.50 -0.39 5.97
CA ALA A 57 3.35 -0.27 4.52
C ALA A 57 2.33 0.82 4.13
N ALA A 58 1.20 0.89 4.82
CA ALA A 58 0.18 1.93 4.60
C ALA A 58 0.69 3.33 5.03
N ALA A 59 1.36 3.43 6.17
CA ALA A 59 1.94 4.67 6.67
C ALA A 59 3.03 5.20 5.73
N ALA A 60 3.92 4.32 5.24
CA ALA A 60 4.92 4.68 4.23
C ALA A 60 4.25 5.15 2.94
N TRP A 61 3.15 4.51 2.51
CA TRP A 61 2.39 4.96 1.35
C TRP A 61 1.74 6.33 1.55
N ASN A 62 1.25 6.62 2.75
CA ASN A 62 0.58 7.89 3.06
C ASN A 62 1.54 9.04 3.41
N ARG A 63 2.75 8.71 3.88
CA ARG A 63 3.78 9.68 4.29
C ARG A 63 4.51 10.29 3.10
N ARG A 64 4.66 9.54 2.00
CA ARG A 64 5.51 9.85 0.82
C ARG A 64 5.75 11.36 0.69
N ALA A 65 7.01 11.78 0.92
CA ALA A 65 7.47 13.09 0.47
C ALA A 65 7.18 13.15 -1.03
N ASN A 66 6.57 14.24 -1.50
CA ASN A 66 6.30 14.44 -2.92
C ASN A 66 7.51 13.96 -3.74
N GLY A 67 7.31 12.89 -4.52
CA GLY A 67 8.34 12.38 -5.42
C GLY A 67 8.53 13.37 -6.56
#